data_AF-A0A9W7M5P0-F1
#
_entry.id   AF-A0A9W7M5P0-F1
#
_cell.length_a   1.000
_cell.length_b   1.000
_cell.length_c   1.000
_cell.angle_alpha   90.00
_cell.angle_beta   90.00
_cell.angle_gamma   90.00
#
_symmetry.space_group_name_H-M   'P 1'
#
loop_
_entity.id
_entity.type
_entity.pdbx_description
1 polymer ?
#
loop_
_entity_poly.entity_id
_entity_poly.type
_entity_poly.pdbx_seq_one_letter_code
_entity_poly.pdbx_strand_id
1 'polypeptide(L)'
;MFQFLFFNQQTIDNNIYWLQKERAAGKLAKEQGLAINVGGGFHHCSGGRGCGFSAYIDISLCIHFAFVRSNISRVMIIDLDAHQGNGHESKPK
;
A
#
# COMPACT_ATOMS: atom_id res chain seq x y z
N MET A 1 -10.45 2.35 -20.32
CA MET A 1 -10.27 3.42 -19.31
C MET A 1 -8.83 3.92 -19.45
N PHE A 2 -8.62 5.12 -19.99
CA PHE A 2 -7.28 5.69 -20.14
C PHE A 2 -6.84 6.27 -18.79
N GLN A 3 -5.80 5.70 -18.19
CA GLN A 3 -5.28 6.17 -16.91
C GLN A 3 -4.06 7.08 -17.18
N PHE A 4 -4.25 8.39 -17.07
CA PHE A 4 -3.14 9.34 -16.96
C PHE A 4 -3.00 9.73 -15.49
N LEU A 5 -1.84 9.43 -14.91
CA LEU A 5 -1.44 9.95 -13.60
C LEU A 5 -0.46 11.08 -13.84
N PHE A 6 -0.82 12.29 -13.41
CA PHE A 6 0.09 13.43 -13.37
C PHE A 6 0.52 13.64 -11.92
N PHE A 7 1.82 13.54 -11.66
CA PHE A 7 2.41 13.81 -10.37
C PHE A 7 3.31 15.04 -10.47
N ASN A 8 3.14 15.99 -9.55
CA ASN A 8 4.15 17.01 -9.30
C ASN A 8 5.05 16.58 -8.13
N GLN A 9 6.14 17.29 -7.89
CA GLN A 9 7.09 16.96 -6.82
C GLN A 9 6.40 16.85 -5.46
N GLN A 10 5.49 17.78 -5.14
CA GLN A 10 4.73 17.76 -3.89
C GLN A 10 3.89 16.48 -3.76
N THR A 11 3.28 16.00 -4.84
CA THR A 11 2.50 14.76 -4.82
C THR A 11 3.42 13.56 -4.56
N ILE A 12 4.61 13.54 -5.15
CA ILE A 12 5.61 12.47 -4.91
C ILE A 12 6.05 12.48 -3.45
N ASP A 13 6.36 13.63 -2.89
CA ASP A 13 6.81 13.75 -1.50
C ASP A 13 5.73 13.31 -0.52
N ASN A 14 4.47 13.72 -0.77
CA ASN A 14 3.32 13.28 0.00
C ASN A 14 3.13 11.75 -0.09
N ASN A 15 3.28 11.18 -1.29
CA ASN A 15 3.18 9.75 -1.52
C ASN A 15 4.23 8.94 -0.72
N ILE A 16 5.48 9.43 -0.66
CA ILE A 16 6.54 8.82 0.17
C ILE A 16 6.19 8.91 1.66
N TYR A 17 5.64 10.03 2.10
CA TYR A 17 5.23 10.22 3.50
C TYR A 17 4.12 9.24 3.92
N TRP A 18 3.12 9.02 3.06
CA TRP A 18 2.05 8.05 3.29
C TRP A 18 2.55 6.59 3.33
N LEU A 19 3.52 6.23 2.47
CA LEU A 19 4.19 4.94 2.53
C LEU A 19 4.87 4.68 3.89
N GLN A 20 5.52 5.70 4.45
CA GLN A 20 6.16 5.58 5.77
C GLN A 20 5.14 5.36 6.88
N LYS A 21 3.97 6.01 6.78
CA LYS A 21 2.85 5.80 7.71
C LYS A 21 2.30 4.39 7.64
N GLU A 22 2.15 3.84 6.45
CA GLU A 22 1.67 2.46 6.29
C GLU A 22 2.60 1.46 6.98
N ARG A 23 3.91 1.61 6.76
CA ARG A 23 4.91 0.78 7.45
C ARG A 23 4.82 0.93 8.98
N ALA A 24 4.65 2.16 9.48
CA ALA A 24 4.52 2.42 10.91
C ALA A 24 3.25 1.77 11.48
N ALA A 25 2.13 1.84 10.76
CA ALA A 25 0.88 1.19 11.14
C ALA A 25 1.04 -0.33 11.20
N GLY A 26 1.66 -0.96 10.20
CA GLY A 26 1.94 -2.40 10.23
C GLY A 26 2.82 -2.84 11.41
N LYS A 27 3.81 -2.01 11.78
CA LYS A 27 4.64 -2.25 12.98
C LYS A 27 3.81 -2.12 14.27
N LEU A 28 3.02 -1.05 14.40
CA LEU A 28 2.18 -0.80 15.56
C LEU A 28 1.11 -1.88 15.72
N ALA A 29 0.48 -2.32 14.63
CA ALA A 29 -0.50 -3.40 14.65
C ALA A 29 0.11 -4.71 15.16
N LYS A 30 1.36 -5.00 14.81
CA LYS A 30 2.07 -6.17 15.36
C LYS A 30 2.34 -6.03 16.86
N GLU A 31 2.73 -4.85 17.31
CA GLU A 31 3.10 -4.60 18.72
C GLU A 31 1.87 -4.48 19.64
N GLN A 32 0.77 -3.94 19.14
CA GLN A 32 -0.41 -3.56 19.92
C GLN A 32 -1.67 -4.37 19.57
N GLY A 33 -1.61 -5.22 18.54
CA GLY A 33 -2.73 -6.02 18.04
C GLY A 33 -3.60 -5.30 17.00
N LEU A 34 -3.59 -3.96 16.96
CA LEU A 34 -4.35 -3.16 15.99
C LEU A 34 -3.68 -1.80 15.75
N ALA A 35 -3.72 -1.32 14.51
CA ALA A 35 -3.41 0.07 14.16
C ALA A 35 -4.29 0.50 12.98
N ILE A 36 -4.53 1.81 12.86
CA ILE A 36 -5.34 2.40 11.79
C ILE A 36 -4.51 3.44 11.05
N ASN A 37 -4.37 3.28 9.74
CA ASN A 37 -3.78 4.29 8.85
C ASN A 37 -4.87 4.96 8.00
N VAL A 38 -5.32 6.15 8.42
CA VAL A 38 -6.42 6.87 7.75
C VAL A 38 -6.06 7.34 6.34
N GLY A 39 -4.77 7.47 6.02
CA GLY A 39 -4.34 7.90 4.68
C GLY A 39 -3.78 6.79 3.81
N GLY A 40 -4.08 5.52 4.10
CA GLY A 40 -3.82 4.40 3.19
C GLY A 40 -4.93 4.26 2.13
N GLY A 41 -4.98 3.09 1.47
CA GLY A 41 -5.98 2.74 0.47
C GLY A 41 -5.44 2.68 -0.97
N PHE A 42 -4.12 2.66 -1.14
CA PHE A 42 -3.48 2.64 -2.46
C PHE A 42 -3.42 1.21 -3.04
N HIS A 43 -4.58 0.68 -3.38
CA HIS A 43 -4.79 -0.73 -3.74
C HIS A 43 -4.89 -1.04 -5.24
N HIS A 44 -4.86 -0.02 -6.12
CA HIS A 44 -4.96 -0.23 -7.58
C HIS A 44 -3.61 -0.29 -8.31
N CYS A 45 -2.54 0.27 -7.73
CA CYS A 45 -1.22 0.32 -8.37
C CYS A 45 -0.58 -1.08 -8.41
N SER A 46 0.13 -1.39 -9.48
CA SER A 46 0.93 -2.62 -9.62
C SER A 46 2.42 -2.29 -9.59
N GLY A 47 3.28 -3.30 -9.39
CA GLY A 47 4.72 -3.10 -9.18
C GLY A 47 5.50 -2.35 -10.28
N GLY A 48 4.92 -2.13 -11.47
CA GLY A 48 5.52 -1.31 -12.53
C GLY A 48 4.57 -0.30 -13.17
N ARG A 49 3.38 -0.08 -12.62
CA ARG A 49 2.37 0.80 -13.24
C ARG A 49 1.39 1.34 -12.20
N GLY A 50 1.28 2.66 -12.13
CA GLY A 50 0.22 3.35 -11.39
C GLY A 50 -1.16 3.19 -12.04
N CYS A 51 -2.20 3.11 -11.23
CA CYS A 51 -3.59 2.92 -11.64
C CYS A 51 -4.54 3.48 -10.57
N GLY A 52 -5.77 3.86 -10.93
CA GLY A 52 -6.80 4.27 -9.97
C GLY A 52 -6.34 5.29 -8.91
N PHE A 53 -5.64 6.36 -9.31
CA PHE A 53 -5.04 7.36 -8.40
C PHE A 53 -3.95 6.84 -7.44
N SER A 54 -3.58 5.56 -7.54
CA SER A 54 -2.51 4.93 -6.78
C SER A 54 -1.19 5.02 -7.54
N ALA A 55 -0.22 5.74 -6.96
CA ALA A 55 1.14 5.88 -7.49
C ALA A 55 2.06 4.71 -7.08
N TYR A 56 1.76 4.10 -5.95
CA TYR A 56 2.47 2.98 -5.33
C TYR A 56 1.43 2.03 -4.71
N ILE A 57 1.88 0.86 -4.26
CA ILE A 57 1.04 -0.11 -3.57
C ILE A 57 1.40 -0.21 -2.10
N ASP A 58 0.62 0.44 -1.24
CA ASP A 58 0.86 0.54 0.20
C ASP A 58 0.71 -0.81 0.89
N ILE A 59 -0.38 -1.53 0.63
CA ILE A 59 -0.72 -2.82 1.23
C ILE A 59 0.35 -3.87 0.90
N SER A 60 0.73 -4.02 -0.37
CA SER A 60 1.75 -5.00 -0.75
C SER A 60 3.13 -4.65 -0.19
N LEU A 61 3.46 -3.37 -0.08
CA LEU A 61 4.70 -2.95 0.57
C LEU A 61 4.67 -3.25 2.07
N CYS A 62 3.55 -2.98 2.75
CA CYS A 62 3.33 -3.31 4.16
C CYS A 62 3.53 -4.81 4.42
N ILE A 63 2.93 -5.65 3.57
CA ILE A 63 3.06 -7.12 3.61
C ILE A 63 4.51 -7.55 3.38
N HIS A 64 5.19 -6.97 2.40
CA HIS A 64 6.60 -7.26 2.16
C HIS A 64 7.45 -6.92 3.41
N PHE A 65 7.23 -5.76 4.03
CA PHE A 65 7.87 -5.40 5.29
C PHE A 65 7.54 -6.36 6.42
N ALA A 66 6.28 -6.80 6.52
CA ALA A 66 5.84 -7.76 7.51
C ALA A 66 6.60 -9.10 7.40
N PHE A 67 6.81 -9.58 6.18
CA PHE A 67 7.57 -10.80 5.92
C PHE A 67 9.07 -10.62 6.22
N VAL A 68 9.71 -9.57 5.69
CA VAL A 68 11.17 -9.42 5.77
C VAL A 68 11.68 -8.86 7.10
N ARG A 69 10.86 -8.11 7.85
CA ARG A 69 11.29 -7.41 9.08
C ARG A 69 10.46 -7.76 10.31
N SER A 70 9.26 -8.32 10.14
CA SER A 70 8.37 -8.65 11.26
C SER A 70 8.23 -10.16 11.51
N ASN A 71 8.91 -11.02 10.76
CA ASN A 71 8.83 -12.48 10.92
C ASN A 71 7.37 -13.01 10.87
N ILE A 72 6.52 -12.35 10.10
CA ILE A 72 5.17 -12.82 9.80
C ILE A 72 5.29 -13.83 8.66
N SER A 73 4.59 -14.96 8.74
CA SER A 73 4.64 -16.01 7.69
C SER A 73 3.40 -16.02 6.81
N ARG A 74 2.31 -15.42 7.27
CA ARG A 74 1.02 -15.36 6.56
C ARG A 74 0.34 -14.04 6.84
N VAL A 75 -0.25 -13.45 5.80
CA VAL A 75 -1.10 -12.26 5.87
C VAL A 75 -2.37 -12.54 5.09
N MET A 76 -3.50 -12.05 5.61
CA MET A 76 -4.79 -12.01 4.92
C MET A 76 -5.09 -10.55 4.59
N ILE A 77 -5.46 -10.28 3.34
CA ILE A 77 -5.98 -8.98 2.91
C ILE A 77 -7.51 -9.09 2.89
N ILE A 78 -8.17 -8.13 3.52
CA ILE A 78 -9.63 -7.95 3.42
C ILE A 78 -9.83 -6.58 2.78
N ASP A 79 -10.20 -6.57 1.50
CA ASP A 79 -10.51 -5.35 0.76
C ASP A 79 -12.02 -5.13 0.79
N LEU A 80 -12.43 -4.04 1.44
CA LEU A 80 -13.83 -3.62 1.57
C LEU A 80 -14.13 -2.37 0.73
N ASP A 81 -13.18 -1.90 -0.08
CA ASP A 81 -13.43 -0.81 -1.00
C ASP A 81 -14.47 -1.23 -2.05
N ALA A 82 -15.27 -0.28 -2.52
CA ALA A 82 -16.29 -0.53 -3.54
C ALA A 82 -15.68 -0.92 -4.90
N HIS A 83 -14.44 -0.48 -5.16
CA HIS A 83 -13.68 -0.84 -6.34
C HIS A 83 -12.77 -2.03 -6.05
N GLN A 84 -12.56 -2.87 -7.07
CA GLN A 84 -11.62 -3.99 -6.94
C GLN A 84 -10.19 -3.47 -6.80
N GLY A 85 -9.56 -3.70 -5.65
CA GLY A 85 -8.13 -3.46 -5.44
C GLY A 85 -7.28 -4.52 -6.12
N ASN A 86 -7.08 -4.42 -7.42
CA ASN A 86 -6.33 -5.40 -8.23
C ASN A 86 -4.79 -5.26 -8.15
N GLY A 87 -4.28 -4.22 -7.49
CA GLY A 87 -2.85 -3.92 -7.49
C GLY A 87 -2.00 -5.01 -6.83
N HIS A 88 -2.55 -5.66 -5.80
CA HIS A 88 -1.85 -6.69 -5.01
C HIS A 88 -1.75 -8.05 -5.71
N GLU A 89 -2.50 -8.24 -6.79
CA GLU A 89 -2.53 -9.49 -7.57
C GLU A 89 -1.21 -9.72 -8.33
N SER A 90 -0.47 -8.65 -8.61
CA SER A 90 0.82 -8.70 -9.29
C SER A 90 1.97 -8.50 -8.31
N LYS A 91 2.92 -9.44 -8.28
CA LYS A 91 4.17 -9.24 -7.54
C LYS A 91 4.97 -8.11 -8.19
N PRO A 92 5.61 -7.21 -7.42
CA PRO A 92 6.69 -6.39 -7.95
C PRO A 92 7.73 -7.34 -8.57
N LYS A 93 8.09 -7.09 -9.84
CA LYS A 93 9.19 -7.81 -10.49
C LYS A 93 10.52 -7.39 -9.87
#